data_AF-A0A6F9BXF0-F1
#
_entry.id   AF-A0A6F9BXF0-F1
#
_cell.length_a   1.000
_cell.length_b   1.000
_cell.length_c   1.000
_cell.angle_alpha   90.00
_cell.angle_beta   90.00
_cell.angle_gamma   90.00
#
_symmetry.space_group_name_H-M   'P 1'
#
loop_
_entity.id
_entity.type
_entity.pdbx_description
1 polymer ?
#
loop_
_entity_poly.entity_id
_entity_poly.type
_entity_poly.pdbx_seq_one_letter_code
_entity_poly.pdbx_strand_id
1 'polypeptide(L)' 'DTELVRNICRWVRQAVQIPFFAKLTPNVTNIVDIAKAAHEGGADGVTATNTVSGLMGLKADGTPWPGIGRGKRTTYGGVS' A
#
# COMPACT_ATOMS: atom_id res chain seq x y z
N ASP A 1 0.12 7.77 -5.71
CA ASP A 1 0.60 8.79 -6.65
C ASP A 1 1.36 8.10 -7.77
N THR A 2 0.98 8.37 -9.02
CA THR A 2 1.61 7.75 -10.19
C THR A 2 3.03 8.28 -10.42
N GLU A 3 3.31 9.54 -10.13
CA GLU A 3 4.64 10.13 -10.30
C GLU A 3 5.65 9.50 -9.35
N LEU A 4 5.28 9.38 -8.07
CA LEU A 4 6.13 8.74 -7.06
C LEU A 4 6.43 7.29 -7.42
N VAL A 5 5.43 6.52 -7.84
CA VAL A 5 5.60 5.10 -8.22
C VAL A 5 6.54 4.97 -9.41
N ARG A 6 6.38 5.79 -10.45
CA ARG A 6 7.25 5.79 -11.63
C ARG A 6 8.69 6.11 -11.27
N ASN A 7 8.91 7.16 -10.45
CA ASN A 7 10.24 7.59 -10.05
C ASN A 7 10.95 6.55 -9.17
N ILE A 8 10.25 5.95 -8.22
CA ILE A 8 10.80 4.90 -7.37
C ILE A 8 11.18 3.68 -8.20
N CYS A 9 10.30 3.21 -9.11
CA CYS A 9 10.63 2.09 -9.99
C CYS A 9 11.84 2.40 -10.87
N ARG A 10 11.96 3.63 -11.39
CA ARG A 10 13.10 4.06 -12.21
C ARG A 10 14.40 3.99 -11.44
N TRP A 11 14.42 4.42 -10.17
CA TRP A 11 15.60 4.30 -9.31
C TRP A 11 15.99 2.85 -9.07
N VAL A 12 15.02 1.98 -8.77
CA VAL A 12 15.29 0.55 -8.56
C VAL A 12 15.81 -0.10 -9.84
N ARG A 13 15.19 0.18 -10.99
CA ARG A 13 15.62 -0.39 -12.28
C ARG A 13 17.07 -0.03 -12.62
N GLN A 14 17.52 1.18 -12.29
CA GLN A 14 18.91 1.62 -12.48
C GLN A 14 19.88 0.94 -11.50
N ALA A 15 19.41 0.53 -10.33
CA ALA A 15 20.24 -0.03 -9.27
C ALA A 15 20.49 -1.54 -9.41
N VAL A 16 19.58 -2.29 -10.04
CA VAL A 16 19.64 -3.76 -10.11
C VAL A 16 19.37 -4.30 -11.52
N GLN A 17 19.91 -5.47 -11.82
CA GLN A 17 19.65 -6.21 -13.08
C GLN A 17 18.62 -7.35 -12.92
N ILE A 18 18.41 -7.83 -11.69
CA ILE A 18 17.40 -8.85 -11.41
C ILE A 18 15.98 -8.27 -11.57
N PRO A 19 14.96 -9.12 -11.83
CA PRO A 19 13.58 -8.66 -11.90
C PRO A 19 13.06 -8.13 -10.55
N PHE A 20 12.17 -7.15 -10.58
CA PHE A 20 11.44 -6.67 -9.38
C PHE A 20 9.97 -6.36 -9.68
N PHE A 21 9.14 -6.47 -8.64
CA PHE A 21 7.69 -6.28 -8.73
C PHE A 21 7.22 -5.19 -7.76
N ALA A 22 6.40 -4.26 -8.24
CA ALA A 22 5.82 -3.22 -7.38
C ALA A 22 4.56 -3.74 -6.66
N LYS A 23 4.54 -3.71 -5.32
CA LYS A 23 3.37 -4.13 -4.52
C LYS A 23 2.38 -2.97 -4.37
N LEU A 24 1.22 -3.08 -5.02
CA LEU A 24 0.26 -1.98 -5.15
C LEU A 24 -0.75 -1.99 -4.00
N THR A 25 -1.13 -0.80 -3.51
CA THR A 25 -2.25 -0.66 -2.56
C THR A 25 -3.59 -0.66 -3.32
N PRO A 26 -4.65 -1.30 -2.78
CA PRO A 26 -5.99 -1.20 -3.35
C PRO A 26 -6.68 0.14 -3.02
N ASN A 27 -6.10 0.95 -2.11
CA ASN A 27 -6.70 2.19 -1.59
C ASN A 27 -6.44 3.39 -2.52
N VAL A 28 -6.77 3.24 -3.81
CA VAL A 28 -6.64 4.27 -4.84
C VAL A 28 -7.88 4.25 -5.73
N THR A 29 -8.22 5.39 -6.34
CA THR A 29 -9.37 5.49 -7.24
C THR A 29 -9.23 4.61 -8.48
N ASN A 30 -8.04 4.58 -9.09
CA ASN A 30 -7.76 3.77 -10.26
C ASN A 30 -6.40 3.08 -10.11
N ILE A 31 -6.42 1.78 -9.80
CA ILE A 31 -5.20 0.98 -9.64
C ILE A 31 -4.47 0.74 -10.96
N VAL A 32 -5.17 0.83 -12.10
CA VAL A 32 -4.58 0.66 -13.43
C VAL A 32 -3.55 1.75 -13.70
N ASP A 33 -3.81 2.99 -13.29
CA ASP A 33 -2.86 4.11 -13.48
C ASP A 33 -1.59 3.91 -12.65
N ILE A 34 -1.72 3.35 -11.45
CA ILE A 34 -0.60 2.99 -10.60
C ILE A 34 0.23 1.85 -11.21
N ALA A 35 -0.43 0.81 -11.73
CA ALA A 35 0.24 -0.31 -12.40
C ALA A 35 0.98 0.13 -13.67
N LYS A 36 0.37 1.02 -14.48
CA LYS A 36 1.01 1.63 -15.65
C LYS A 36 2.24 2.43 -15.25
N ALA A 37 2.14 3.25 -14.21
CA ALA A 37 3.27 4.02 -13.71
C ALA A 37 4.44 3.13 -13.24
N ALA A 38 4.15 1.99 -12.59
CA ALA A 38 5.18 1.03 -12.20
C ALA A 38 5.88 0.43 -13.43
N HIS A 39 5.11 0.03 -14.43
CA HIS A 39 5.63 -0.51 -15.70
C HIS A 39 6.48 0.53 -16.46
N GLU A 40 5.99 1.77 -16.60
CA GLU A 40 6.73 2.89 -17.20
C GLU A 40 8.03 3.23 -16.45
N GLY A 41 8.06 3.00 -15.13
CA GLY A 41 9.26 3.12 -14.31
C GLY A 41 10.22 1.93 -14.42
N GLY A 42 9.88 0.89 -15.18
CA GLY A 42 10.75 -0.27 -15.42
C GLY A 42 10.54 -1.45 -14.45
N ALA A 43 9.43 -1.51 -13.71
CA ALA A 43 9.08 -2.71 -12.96
C ALA A 43 8.72 -3.87 -13.92
N ASP A 44 9.20 -5.07 -13.60
CA ASP A 44 8.99 -6.28 -14.40
C ASP A 44 7.58 -6.88 -14.19
N GLY A 45 6.89 -6.44 -13.14
CA GLY A 45 5.50 -6.75 -12.89
C GLY A 45 4.95 -6.06 -11.64
N VAL A 46 3.76 -6.47 -11.25
CA VAL A 46 3.07 -5.93 -10.07
C VAL A 46 2.57 -7.05 -9.16
N THR A 47 2.60 -6.81 -7.86
CA THR A 47 1.86 -7.62 -6.88
C THR A 47 0.60 -6.86 -6.51
N ALA A 48 -0.54 -7.37 -6.96
CA ALA A 48 -1.86 -6.83 -6.67
C ALA A 48 -2.59 -7.77 -5.69
N THR A 49 -2.98 -7.37 -4.48
CA THR A 49 -2.86 -6.03 -3.86
C THR A 49 -2.36 -6.14 -2.41
N ASN A 50 -2.07 -5.00 -1.80
CA ASN A 50 -1.86 -4.88 -0.36
C ASN A 50 -3.21 -4.86 0.40
N THR A 51 -3.17 -4.67 1.71
CA THR A 51 -4.38 -4.61 2.54
C THR A 51 -5.27 -3.40 2.23
N VAL A 52 -6.58 -3.55 2.42
CA VAL A 52 -7.54 -2.45 2.35
C VAL A 52 -7.51 -1.65 3.66
N SER A 53 -7.51 -0.32 3.58
CA SER A 53 -7.51 0.55 4.76
C SER A 53 -8.84 0.43 5.50
N GLY A 54 -8.81 0.20 6.81
CA GLY A 54 -10.04 0.06 7.60
C GLY A 54 -9.83 0.23 9.09
N LEU A 55 -10.94 0.26 9.82
CA LEU A 55 -10.99 0.18 11.28
C LEU A 55 -11.88 -1.01 11.64
N MET A 56 -11.31 -2.04 12.25
CA MET A 56 -11.98 -3.35 12.35
C MET A 56 -13.23 -3.31 13.23
N GLY A 57 -13.20 -2.54 14.31
CA GLY A 57 -14.36 -2.38 15.17
C GLY A 57 -14.08 -1.63 16.46
N LEU A 58 -15.18 -1.24 17.10
CA LEU A 58 -15.22 -0.70 18.44
C LEU A 58 -15.93 -1.68 19.36
N LYS A 59 -15.55 -1.69 20.63
CA LYS A 59 -16.28 -2.36 21.70
C LYS A 59 -17.53 -1.57 22.07
N ALA A 60 -18.42 -2.17 22.86
CA ALA A 60 -19.63 -1.50 23.36
C ALA A 60 -19.34 -0.24 24.19
N ASP A 61 -18.16 -0.16 24.82
CA ASP A 61 -17.68 1.02 25.56
C ASP A 61 -17.07 2.12 24.64
N GLY A 62 -17.15 1.95 23.32
CA GLY A 62 -16.60 2.87 22.32
C GLY A 62 -15.09 2.74 22.11
N THR A 63 -14.39 1.90 22.87
CA THR A 63 -12.93 1.73 22.72
C THR A 63 -12.59 0.86 21.52
N PRO A 64 -11.55 1.19 20.73
CA PRO A 64 -11.21 0.42 19.54
C PRO A 64 -10.54 -0.92 19.86
N TRP A 65 -10.58 -1.84 18.90
CA TRP A 65 -9.72 -3.02 18.86
C TRP A 65 -8.92 -3.06 17.55
N PRO A 66 -7.58 -3.07 17.59
CA PRO A 66 -6.72 -3.09 18.78
C PRO A 66 -6.71 -1.74 19.52
N GLY A 67 -6.62 -1.78 20.86
CA GLY A 67 -6.54 -0.58 21.72
C GLY A 67 -5.20 -0.53 22.45
N ILE A 68 -4.32 0.39 22.05
CA ILE A 68 -2.92 0.45 22.45
C ILE A 68 -2.70 1.42 23.62
N GLY A 69 -1.92 0.98 24.61
CA GLY A 69 -1.54 1.74 25.80
C GLY A 69 -2.71 2.00 26.77
N ARG A 70 -2.45 2.75 27.84
CA ARG A 70 -3.46 3.08 28.87
C ARG A 70 -4.66 3.85 28.29
N GLY A 71 -4.42 4.68 27.28
CA GLY A 71 -5.46 5.43 26.58
C GLY A 71 -6.24 4.63 25.53
N LYS A 72 -5.96 3.33 25.36
CA LYS A 72 -6.63 2.42 24.40
C LYS A 72 -6.77 3.02 22.99
N ARG A 73 -5.73 3.66 22.45
CA ARG A 73 -5.79 4.34 21.15
C ARG A 73 -5.55 3.38 20.00
N THR A 74 -6.04 3.72 18.81
CA THR A 74 -5.77 2.97 17.57
C THR A 74 -5.53 3.92 16.40
N THR A 75 -5.18 3.36 15.26
CA THR A 75 -5.16 4.03 13.96
C THR A 75 -5.82 3.12 12.93
N TYR A 76 -6.08 3.61 11.71
CA TYR A 76 -6.49 2.75 10.62
C TYR A 76 -5.45 1.66 10.37
N GLY A 77 -5.93 0.42 10.25
CA GLY A 77 -5.14 -0.76 9.92
C GLY A 77 -5.38 -1.24 8.50
N GLY A 78 -4.70 -2.33 8.16
CA GLY A 78 -4.95 -3.07 6.92
C GLY A 78 -5.86 -4.28 7.17
N VAL A 79 -6.96 -4.37 6.43
CA VAL A 79 -7.83 -5.55 6.38
C VAL A 79 -7.21 -6.59 5.45
N SER A 80 -7.19 -7.84 5.91
CA SER A 80 -6.65 -9.02 5.21
C SER A 80 -7.54 -10.23 5.44
#